data_AF-R7AIL4-F1
#
_entry.id   AF-R7AIL4-F1
#
_cell.length_a   1.000
_cell.length_b   1.000
_cell.length_c   1.000
_cell.angle_alpha   90.00
_cell.angle_beta   90.00
_cell.angle_gamma   90.00
#
_symmetry.space_group_name_H-M   'P 1'
#
loop_
_entity.id
_entity.type
_entity.pdbx_description
1 polymer ?
#
loop_
_entity_poly.entity_id
_entity_poly.type
_entity_poly.pdbx_seq_one_letter_code
_entity_poly.pdbx_strand_id
1 'polypeptide(L)'
;MLACGLAVLLFIKKEKQIHISFKGFQFDKAVAVKIYSIGIPSCIMLSLPSLLVGILNALLTSFSSLAVAVFGLYYKFQSFVYMPENGIIQGMRPIMSYNYGAGYLKRMKETVTCSMISCGAILAAGTVLFLAVPGPIMGMFGAEGEMLEMGISCLRLISLGFIFSAAGTVFCGCFEALGQGLYSLIVSLIRQLVVIPPLALALSKSIGLPGVWLSFPVAEILAAGIGWILYKKQMRQVKKEIGAEG
;
A
#
# COMPACT_ATOMS: atom_id res chain seq x y z
N MET A 1 9.29 -20.45 4.61
CA MET A 1 9.14 -21.41 5.72
C MET A 1 10.38 -21.48 6.62
N LEU A 2 11.60 -21.58 6.06
CA LEU A 2 12.85 -21.56 6.84
C LEU A 2 13.01 -20.30 7.71
N ALA A 3 12.72 -19.11 7.17
CA ALA A 3 12.79 -17.86 7.92
C ALA A 3 11.81 -17.80 9.11
N CYS A 4 10.57 -18.27 8.93
CA CYS A 4 9.59 -18.36 10.02
C CYS A 4 10.04 -19.37 11.09
N GLY A 5 10.57 -20.52 10.66
CA GLY A 5 11.11 -21.53 11.58
C GLY A 5 12.28 -21.00 12.39
N LEU A 6 13.21 -20.28 11.75
CA LEU A 6 14.36 -19.66 12.42
C LEU A 6 13.92 -18.55 13.39
N ALA A 7 12.94 -17.73 13.00
CA ALA A 7 12.38 -16.67 13.85
C ALA A 7 11.72 -17.27 15.09
N VAL A 8 10.90 -18.31 14.94
CA VAL A 8 10.26 -19.01 16.06
C VAL A 8 11.30 -19.65 16.99
N LEU A 9 12.33 -20.31 16.44
CA LEU A 9 13.41 -20.91 17.22
C LEU A 9 14.22 -19.85 18.00
N LEU A 10 14.55 -18.72 17.38
CA LEU A 10 15.24 -17.62 18.04
C LEU A 10 14.37 -16.96 19.12
N PHE A 11 13.07 -16.82 18.87
CA PHE A 11 12.12 -16.24 19.81
C PHE A 11 11.96 -17.11 21.06
N ILE A 12 11.79 -18.43 20.89
CA ILE A 12 11.69 -19.38 22.00
C ILE A 12 13.00 -19.43 22.81
N LYS A 13 14.16 -19.27 22.15
CA LYS A 13 15.46 -19.45 22.79
C LYS A 13 16.02 -18.19 23.45
N LYS A 14 15.64 -16.99 22.98
CA LYS A 14 16.13 -15.70 23.52
C LYS A 14 15.10 -14.90 24.30
N GLU A 15 13.81 -15.03 24.02
CA GLU A 15 12.80 -14.10 24.55
C GLU A 15 12.09 -14.64 25.79
N LYS A 16 12.61 -14.28 26.97
CA LYS A 16 12.14 -14.78 28.28
C LYS A 16 10.80 -14.19 28.77
N GLN A 17 10.25 -13.19 28.08
CA GLN A 17 9.02 -12.50 28.50
C GLN A 17 7.74 -13.21 28.03
N ILE A 18 7.80 -14.09 27.03
CA ILE A 18 6.64 -14.77 26.46
C ILE A 18 6.79 -16.28 26.67
N HIS A 19 6.01 -16.83 27.61
CA HIS A 19 5.99 -18.27 27.90
C HIS A 19 5.02 -18.99 26.95
N ILE A 20 5.55 -19.66 25.93
CA ILE A 20 4.75 -20.52 25.05
C ILE A 20 4.57 -21.88 25.75
N SER A 21 3.43 -22.09 26.40
CA SER A 21 3.03 -23.38 26.96
C SER A 21 2.08 -24.10 26.01
N PHE A 22 2.44 -25.30 25.57
CA PHE A 22 1.56 -26.19 24.80
C PHE A 22 0.57 -26.97 25.69
N LYS A 23 0.69 -26.88 27.02
CA LYS A 23 -0.27 -27.49 27.94
C LYS A 23 -1.50 -26.59 28.05
N GLY A 24 -2.67 -27.12 27.72
CA GLY A 24 -3.96 -26.43 27.84
C GLY A 24 -4.42 -25.68 26.59
N PHE A 25 -3.89 -26.01 25.41
CA PHE A 25 -4.32 -25.42 24.14
C PHE A 25 -5.79 -25.77 23.87
N GLN A 26 -6.69 -24.81 24.06
CA GLN A 26 -8.12 -24.94 23.77
C GLN A 26 -8.45 -24.09 22.56
N PHE A 27 -9.26 -24.63 21.65
CA PHE A 27 -9.72 -23.89 20.49
C PHE A 27 -10.73 -22.83 20.93
N ASP A 28 -10.29 -21.56 20.90
CA ASP A 28 -11.18 -20.43 21.15
C ASP A 28 -11.74 -19.90 19.83
N LYS A 29 -13.03 -20.14 19.61
CA LYS A 29 -13.75 -19.69 18.41
C LYS A 29 -13.75 -18.16 18.28
N ALA A 30 -13.80 -17.41 19.37
CA ALA A 30 -13.79 -15.95 19.34
C ALA A 30 -12.43 -15.41 18.89
N VAL A 31 -11.33 -16.01 19.38
CA VAL A 31 -9.97 -15.67 18.91
C VAL A 31 -9.79 -16.02 17.45
N ALA A 32 -10.24 -17.21 17.02
CA ALA A 32 -10.18 -17.61 15.62
C ALA A 32 -10.91 -16.62 14.71
N VAL A 33 -12.15 -16.25 15.04
CA VAL A 33 -12.93 -15.24 14.27
C VAL A 33 -12.19 -13.91 14.18
N LYS A 34 -11.56 -13.45 15.26
CA LYS A 34 -10.78 -12.20 15.27
C LYS A 34 -9.52 -12.26 14.40
N ILE A 35 -8.87 -13.42 14.33
CA ILE A 35 -7.73 -13.62 13.42
C ILE A 35 -8.20 -13.58 11.96
N TYR A 36 -9.28 -14.31 11.64
CA TYR A 36 -9.81 -14.34 10.27
C TYR A 36 -10.38 -13.00 9.80
N SER A 37 -10.96 -12.19 10.70
CA SER A 37 -11.47 -10.87 10.35
C SER A 37 -10.38 -9.88 9.93
N ILE A 38 -9.12 -10.13 10.28
CA ILE A 38 -7.95 -9.34 9.85
C ILE A 38 -7.21 -10.03 8.70
N GLY A 39 -7.05 -11.36 8.80
CA GLY A 39 -6.32 -12.16 7.82
C GLY A 39 -6.99 -12.21 6.45
N ILE A 40 -8.32 -12.42 6.39
CA ILE A 40 -9.04 -12.49 5.10
C ILE A 40 -8.94 -11.17 4.32
N PRO A 41 -9.22 -9.99 4.91
CA PRO A 41 -9.00 -8.72 4.22
C PRO A 41 -7.57 -8.54 3.73
N SER A 42 -6.58 -8.91 4.53
CA SER A 42 -5.16 -8.81 4.16
C SER A 42 -4.82 -9.70 2.96
N CYS A 43 -5.33 -10.93 2.91
CA CYS A 43 -5.15 -11.83 1.77
C CYS A 43 -5.77 -11.26 0.49
N ILE A 44 -6.97 -10.67 0.58
CA ILE A 44 -7.62 -10.03 -0.56
C ILE A 44 -6.78 -8.83 -1.01
N MET A 45 -6.32 -7.98 -0.07
CA MET A 45 -5.49 -6.82 -0.40
C MET A 45 -4.20 -7.19 -1.14
N LEU A 46 -3.59 -8.33 -0.82
CA LEU A 46 -2.40 -8.83 -1.51
C LEU A 46 -2.69 -9.31 -2.93
N SER A 47 -3.93 -9.72 -3.24
CA SER A 47 -4.32 -10.17 -4.59
C SER A 47 -4.82 -9.04 -5.50
N LEU A 48 -5.29 -7.92 -4.93
CA LEU A 48 -5.81 -6.77 -5.69
C LEU A 48 -4.80 -6.20 -6.72
N PRO A 49 -3.50 -6.01 -6.42
CA PRO A 49 -2.53 -5.56 -7.41
C PRO A 49 -2.46 -6.49 -8.62
N SER A 50 -2.47 -7.81 -8.40
CA SER A 50 -2.43 -8.81 -9.48
C SER A 50 -3.68 -8.75 -10.35
N LEU A 51 -4.85 -8.55 -9.75
CA LEU A 51 -6.11 -8.35 -10.49
C LEU A 51 -6.07 -7.07 -11.33
N LEU A 52 -5.60 -5.97 -10.76
CA LEU A 52 -5.43 -4.70 -11.46
C LEU A 52 -4.48 -4.84 -12.65
N VAL A 53 -3.33 -5.50 -12.47
CA VAL A 53 -2.37 -5.79 -13.55
C VAL A 53 -3.05 -6.56 -14.68
N GLY A 54 -3.83 -7.60 -14.36
CA GLY A 54 -4.54 -8.39 -15.35
C GLY A 54 -5.53 -7.56 -16.17
N ILE A 55 -6.33 -6.72 -15.50
CA ILE A 55 -7.31 -5.85 -16.16
C ILE A 55 -6.61 -4.81 -17.05
N LEU A 56 -5.54 -4.18 -16.54
CA LEU A 56 -4.81 -3.18 -17.32
C LEU A 56 -4.04 -3.81 -18.48
N ASN A 57 -3.48 -5.00 -18.34
CA ASN A 57 -2.86 -5.70 -19.48
C ASN A 57 -3.88 -6.00 -20.59
N ALA A 58 -5.10 -6.43 -20.23
CA ALA A 58 -6.17 -6.63 -21.20
C ALA A 58 -6.53 -5.33 -21.94
N LEU A 59 -6.59 -4.20 -21.23
CA LEU A 59 -6.81 -2.88 -21.82
C LEU A 59 -5.63 -2.46 -22.72
N LEU A 60 -4.39 -2.54 -22.23
CA LEU A 60 -3.19 -2.09 -22.92
C LEU A 60 -2.88 -2.92 -24.19
N THR A 61 -3.26 -4.21 -24.20
CA THR A 61 -3.13 -5.07 -25.39
C THR A 61 -3.94 -4.51 -26.57
N SER A 62 -5.04 -3.80 -26.31
CA SER A 62 -5.83 -3.15 -27.37
C SER A 62 -5.15 -1.93 -27.98
N PHE A 63 -4.13 -1.36 -27.31
CA PHE A 63 -3.33 -0.25 -27.82
C PHE A 63 -2.11 -0.74 -28.59
N SER A 64 -1.21 -1.46 -27.92
CA SER A 64 -0.03 -2.07 -28.54
C SER A 64 0.65 -3.06 -27.60
N SER A 65 1.41 -4.01 -28.16
CA SER A 65 2.29 -4.90 -27.39
C SER A 65 3.38 -4.11 -26.65
N LEU A 66 3.83 -2.99 -27.23
CA LEU A 66 4.79 -2.07 -26.60
C LEU A 66 4.22 -1.41 -25.34
N ALA A 67 2.94 -1.03 -25.33
CA ALA A 67 2.29 -0.44 -24.16
C ALA A 67 2.26 -1.40 -22.96
N VAL A 68 2.01 -2.69 -23.22
CA VAL A 68 2.09 -3.76 -22.21
C VAL A 68 3.52 -3.93 -21.69
N ALA A 69 4.53 -3.89 -22.59
CA ALA A 69 5.93 -3.98 -22.21
C ALA A 69 6.38 -2.80 -21.33
N VAL A 70 6.01 -1.57 -21.70
CA VAL A 70 6.25 -0.34 -20.92
C VAL A 70 5.63 -0.46 -19.53
N PHE A 71 4.40 -0.94 -19.45
CA PHE A 71 3.71 -1.13 -18.18
C PHE A 71 4.39 -2.17 -17.27
N GLY A 72 4.92 -3.25 -17.87
CA GLY A 72 5.72 -4.24 -17.16
C GLY A 72 7.03 -3.66 -16.60
N LEU A 73 7.72 -2.80 -17.35
CA LEU A 73 8.90 -2.07 -16.84
C LEU A 73 8.52 -1.11 -15.71
N TYR A 74 7.45 -0.34 -15.90
CA TYR A 74 6.92 0.56 -14.87
C TYR A 74 6.69 -0.17 -13.54
N TYR A 75 6.03 -1.33 -13.54
CA TYR A 75 5.78 -2.07 -12.29
C TYR A 75 7.06 -2.51 -11.58
N LYS A 76 8.13 -2.83 -12.33
CA LYS A 76 9.44 -3.12 -11.74
C LYS A 76 10.01 -1.88 -11.07
N PHE A 77 10.00 -0.74 -11.75
CA PHE A 77 10.48 0.53 -11.20
C PHE A 77 9.67 0.97 -9.98
N GLN A 78 8.34 0.87 -10.06
CA GLN A 78 7.45 1.14 -8.95
C GLN A 78 7.80 0.27 -7.74
N SER A 79 8.02 -1.03 -7.94
CA SER A 79 8.37 -1.94 -6.85
C SER A 79 9.65 -1.52 -6.13
N PHE A 80 10.66 -1.02 -6.86
CA PHE A 80 11.88 -0.47 -6.26
C PHE A 80 11.60 0.76 -5.38
N VAL A 81 10.77 1.69 -5.85
CA VAL A 81 10.43 2.91 -5.11
C VAL A 81 9.58 2.61 -3.86
N TYR A 82 8.64 1.66 -3.97
CA TYR A 82 7.74 1.28 -2.88
C TYR A 82 8.40 0.33 -1.87
N MET A 83 9.54 -0.30 -2.18
CA MET A 83 10.17 -1.27 -1.27
C MET A 83 10.61 -0.65 0.07
N PRO A 84 11.32 0.50 0.13
CA PRO A 84 11.68 1.15 1.39
C PRO A 84 10.46 1.64 2.17
N GLU A 85 9.45 2.17 1.47
CA GLU A 85 8.18 2.61 2.05
C GLU A 85 7.45 1.45 2.72
N ASN A 86 7.36 0.28 2.07
CA ASN A 86 6.82 -0.93 2.67
C ASN A 86 7.59 -1.33 3.93
N GLY A 87 8.91 -1.16 3.96
CA GLY A 87 9.72 -1.40 5.16
C GLY A 87 9.29 -0.55 6.35
N ILE A 88 9.00 0.74 6.12
CA ILE A 88 8.48 1.66 7.15
C ILE A 88 7.10 1.21 7.60
N ILE A 89 6.20 0.87 6.68
CA ILE A 89 4.85 0.41 7.02
C ILE A 89 4.88 -0.86 7.86
N GLN A 90 5.78 -1.80 7.54
CA GLN A 90 5.96 -3.02 8.33
C GLN A 90 6.47 -2.74 9.75
N GLY A 91 7.40 -1.79 9.91
CA GLY A 91 7.88 -1.34 11.23
C GLY A 91 6.84 -0.53 12.01
N MET A 92 6.00 0.23 11.33
CA MET A 92 4.95 1.06 11.92
C MET A 92 3.87 0.24 12.62
N ARG A 93 3.45 -0.89 12.02
CA ARG A 93 2.35 -1.74 12.51
C ARG A 93 2.49 -2.18 13.97
N PRO A 94 3.60 -2.82 14.40
CA PRO A 94 3.76 -3.26 15.79
C PRO A 94 3.86 -2.09 16.78
N ILE A 95 4.51 -0.99 16.38
CA ILE A 95 4.60 0.22 17.21
C ILE A 95 3.21 0.80 17.45
N MET A 96 2.40 0.88 16.39
CA MET A 96 1.05 1.39 16.46
C MET A 96 0.12 0.47 17.26
N SER A 97 0.19 -0.85 17.07
CA SER A 97 -0.64 -1.81 17.81
C SER A 97 -0.30 -1.83 19.31
N TYR A 98 0.98 -1.72 19.68
CA TYR A 98 1.40 -1.63 21.08
C TYR A 98 0.90 -0.34 21.74
N ASN A 99 1.12 0.81 21.09
CA ASN A 99 0.67 2.09 21.62
C ASN A 99 -0.86 2.16 21.75
N TYR A 100 -1.60 1.52 20.83
CA TYR A 100 -3.05 1.37 20.93
C TYR A 100 -3.45 0.54 22.15
N GLY A 101 -2.84 -0.64 22.36
CA GLY A 101 -3.12 -1.50 23.52
C GLY A 101 -2.72 -0.88 24.86
N ALA A 102 -1.75 0.04 24.87
CA ALA A 102 -1.30 0.77 26.06
C ALA A 102 -2.02 2.11 26.28
N GLY A 103 -3.00 2.48 25.44
CA GLY A 103 -3.74 3.73 25.58
C GLY A 103 -2.96 5.01 25.25
N TYR A 104 -1.77 4.91 24.65
CA TYR A 104 -0.88 6.06 24.40
C TYR A 104 -1.24 6.84 23.13
N LEU A 105 -2.39 7.53 23.14
CA LEU A 105 -2.91 8.33 22.02
C LEU A 105 -1.90 9.30 21.39
N LYS A 106 -1.06 9.96 22.22
CA LYS A 106 -0.06 10.91 21.73
C LYS A 106 0.99 10.20 20.86
N ARG A 107 1.51 9.07 21.36
CA ARG A 107 2.51 8.26 20.67
C ARG A 107 1.95 7.64 19.39
N MET A 108 0.67 7.27 19.37
CA MET A 108 0.00 6.81 18.15
C MET A 108 0.01 7.87 17.04
N LYS A 109 -0.28 9.13 17.37
CA LYS A 109 -0.23 10.23 16.39
C LYS A 109 1.20 10.50 15.92
N GLU A 110 2.16 10.50 16.83
CA GLU A 110 3.58 10.64 16.50
C GLU A 110 4.05 9.54 15.54
N THR A 111 3.66 8.28 15.77
CA THR A 111 3.94 7.17 14.85
C THR A 111 3.39 7.43 13.46
N VAL A 112 2.12 7.82 13.34
CA VAL A 112 1.50 8.13 12.04
C VAL A 112 2.19 9.31 11.36
N THR A 113 2.51 10.39 12.09
CA THR A 113 3.20 11.56 11.53
C THR A 113 4.61 11.22 11.06
N CYS A 114 5.40 10.50 11.85
CA CYS A 114 6.74 10.07 11.47
C CYS A 114 6.71 9.16 10.23
N SER A 115 5.77 8.21 10.17
CA SER A 115 5.60 7.36 8.99
C SER A 115 5.15 8.15 7.77
N MET A 116 4.22 9.11 7.92
CA MET A 116 3.77 9.98 6.84
C MET A 116 4.92 10.81 6.25
N ILE A 117 5.74 11.42 7.10
CA ILE A 117 6.88 12.23 6.65
C ILE A 117 7.92 11.34 5.97
N SER A 118 8.24 10.20 6.56
CA SER A 118 9.28 9.31 6.04
C SER A 118 8.87 8.66 4.71
N CYS A 119 7.65 8.10 4.62
CA CYS A 119 7.09 7.57 3.38
C CYS A 119 6.92 8.67 2.33
N GLY A 120 6.41 9.84 2.75
CA GLY A 120 6.25 11.00 1.88
C GLY A 120 7.58 11.47 1.28
N ALA A 121 8.66 11.50 2.07
CA ALA A 121 9.99 11.87 1.59
C ALA A 121 10.53 10.85 0.57
N ILE A 122 10.37 9.54 0.83
CA ILE A 122 10.79 8.48 -0.10
C ILE A 122 10.02 8.57 -1.41
N LEU A 123 8.70 8.68 -1.35
CA LEU A 123 7.86 8.73 -2.53
C LEU A 123 8.02 10.05 -3.30
N ALA A 124 8.23 11.17 -2.61
CA ALA A 124 8.59 12.45 -3.24
C ALA A 124 9.94 12.36 -3.96
N ALA A 125 10.95 11.72 -3.37
CA ALA A 125 12.22 11.48 -4.05
C ALA A 125 12.04 10.59 -5.29
N GLY A 126 11.19 9.57 -5.20
CA GLY A 126 10.78 8.75 -6.35
C GLY A 126 10.08 9.57 -7.45
N THR A 127 9.19 10.49 -7.08
CA THR A 127 8.54 11.41 -8.03
C THR A 127 9.55 12.30 -8.74
N VAL A 128 10.46 12.92 -7.99
CA VAL A 128 11.52 13.78 -8.57
C VAL A 128 12.40 12.97 -9.51
N LEU A 129 12.79 11.75 -9.12
CA LEU A 129 13.59 10.85 -9.95
C LEU A 129 12.90 10.54 -11.29
N PHE A 130 11.61 10.19 -11.27
CA PHE A 130 10.85 9.83 -12.48
C PHE A 130 10.48 11.04 -13.34
N LEU A 131 10.40 12.24 -12.77
CA LEU A 131 10.21 13.47 -13.53
C LEU A 131 11.51 13.96 -14.19
N ALA A 132 12.62 13.93 -13.45
CA ALA A 132 13.90 14.51 -13.88
C ALA A 132 14.62 13.64 -14.92
N VAL A 133 14.68 12.32 -14.71
CA VAL A 133 15.49 11.42 -15.55
C VAL A 133 14.75 10.16 -16.02
N PRO A 134 13.52 10.25 -16.57
CA PRO A 134 12.80 9.07 -17.05
C PRO A 134 13.49 8.38 -18.24
N GLY A 135 14.17 9.14 -19.10
CA GLY A 135 14.87 8.62 -20.28
C GLY A 135 16.00 7.64 -19.90
N PRO A 136 16.97 8.05 -19.06
CA PRO A 136 18.01 7.15 -18.57
C PRO A 136 17.46 5.90 -17.86
N ILE A 137 16.41 6.04 -17.04
CA ILE A 137 15.78 4.91 -16.32
C ILE A 137 15.24 3.88 -17.32
N MET A 138 14.52 4.34 -18.34
CA MET A 138 13.99 3.47 -19.40
C MET A 138 15.12 2.89 -20.26
N GLY A 139 16.15 3.68 -20.58
CA GLY A 139 17.30 3.27 -21.39
C GLY A 139 18.16 2.20 -20.72
N MET A 140 18.27 2.19 -19.38
CA MET A 140 18.94 1.11 -18.63
C MET A 140 18.32 -0.27 -18.87
N PHE A 141 17.07 -0.31 -19.33
CA PHE A 141 16.32 -1.54 -19.65
C PHE A 141 16.18 -1.78 -21.15
N GLY A 142 16.97 -1.08 -21.98
CA GLY A 142 16.99 -1.24 -23.44
C GLY A 142 15.76 -0.69 -24.15
N ALA A 143 15.04 0.26 -23.53
CA ALA A 143 13.92 0.92 -24.19
C ALA A 143 14.43 1.95 -25.20
N GLU A 144 14.02 1.78 -26.46
CA GLU A 144 14.42 2.63 -27.60
C GLU A 144 13.19 3.04 -28.42
N GLY A 145 13.35 4.09 -29.24
CA GLY A 145 12.31 4.59 -30.14
C GLY A 145 10.98 4.85 -29.44
N GLU A 146 9.89 4.32 -30.00
CA GLU A 146 8.53 4.49 -29.50
C GLU A 146 8.34 3.98 -28.06
N MET A 147 9.05 2.91 -27.67
CA MET A 147 8.98 2.35 -26.33
C MET A 147 9.53 3.33 -25.28
N LEU A 148 10.59 4.07 -25.63
CA LEU A 148 11.19 5.07 -24.76
C LEU A 148 10.24 6.25 -24.55
N GLU A 149 9.62 6.75 -25.62
CA GLU A 149 8.68 7.88 -25.56
C GLU A 149 7.44 7.53 -24.71
N MET A 150 6.85 6.35 -24.95
CA MET A 150 5.73 5.85 -24.14
C MET A 150 6.13 5.67 -22.67
N GLY A 151 7.32 5.14 -22.42
CA GLY A 151 7.86 4.97 -21.06
C GLY A 151 8.08 6.28 -20.33
N ILE A 152 8.63 7.30 -21.01
CA ILE A 152 8.83 8.63 -20.43
C ILE A 152 7.49 9.24 -20.03
N SER A 153 6.48 9.16 -20.90
CA SER A 153 5.13 9.65 -20.60
C SER A 153 4.51 8.90 -19.41
N CYS A 154 4.62 7.57 -19.41
CA CYS A 154 4.14 6.71 -18.33
C CYS A 154 4.76 7.07 -16.96
N LEU A 155 6.09 7.13 -16.87
CA LEU A 155 6.79 7.47 -15.63
C LEU A 155 6.43 8.86 -15.12
N ARG A 156 6.38 9.86 -16.00
CA ARG A 156 6.05 11.23 -15.62
C ARG A 156 4.64 11.37 -15.09
N LEU A 157 3.65 10.76 -15.76
CA LEU A 157 2.25 10.90 -15.38
C LEU A 157 1.91 10.12 -14.10
N ILE A 158 2.38 8.88 -13.99
CA ILE A 158 2.04 8.04 -12.84
C ILE A 158 2.74 8.51 -11.56
N SER A 159 3.99 9.00 -11.67
CA SER A 159 4.78 9.45 -10.51
C SER A 159 4.18 10.64 -9.76
N LEU A 160 3.28 11.41 -10.38
CA LEU A 160 2.51 12.47 -9.72
C LEU A 160 1.62 11.91 -8.59
N GLY A 161 1.23 10.63 -8.69
CA GLY A 161 0.40 9.95 -7.70
C GLY A 161 1.17 9.48 -6.46
N PHE A 162 2.49 9.35 -6.53
CA PHE A 162 3.28 8.72 -5.45
C PHE A 162 3.19 9.50 -4.13
N ILE A 163 3.18 10.84 -4.19
CA ILE A 163 3.04 11.69 -2.98
C ILE A 163 1.72 11.39 -2.25
N PHE A 164 0.63 11.19 -2.99
CA PHE A 164 -0.68 10.86 -2.42
C PHE A 164 -0.73 9.40 -1.94
N SER A 165 -0.03 8.51 -2.64
CA SER A 165 0.07 7.10 -2.27
C SER A 165 0.66 6.92 -0.86
N ALA A 166 1.64 7.74 -0.46
CA ALA A 166 2.21 7.71 0.90
C ALA A 166 1.13 7.86 1.98
N ALA A 167 0.14 8.73 1.75
CA ALA A 167 -0.95 8.90 2.70
C ALA A 167 -1.87 7.68 2.71
N GLY A 168 -2.23 7.16 1.53
CA GLY A 168 -3.06 5.97 1.40
C GLY A 168 -2.46 4.75 2.11
N THR A 169 -1.19 4.47 1.87
CA THR A 169 -0.49 3.31 2.44
C THR A 169 -0.29 3.42 3.95
N VAL A 170 0.04 4.62 4.47
CA VAL A 170 0.15 4.86 5.91
C VAL A 170 -1.20 4.69 6.61
N PHE A 171 -2.30 5.19 6.03
CA PHE A 171 -3.63 4.96 6.61
C PHE A 171 -4.04 3.49 6.59
N CYS A 172 -3.80 2.77 5.48
CA CYS A 172 -4.01 1.33 5.40
C CYS A 172 -3.24 0.56 6.49
N GLY A 173 -1.94 0.84 6.63
CA GLY A 173 -1.10 0.23 7.67
C GLY A 173 -1.58 0.56 9.08
N CYS A 174 -2.07 1.78 9.31
CA CYS A 174 -2.68 2.19 10.57
C CYS A 174 -3.96 1.40 10.86
N PHE A 175 -4.86 1.25 9.89
CA PHE A 175 -6.11 0.49 10.08
C PHE A 175 -5.83 -0.98 10.39
N GLU A 176 -4.88 -1.59 9.70
CA GLU A 176 -4.48 -2.97 9.95
C GLU A 176 -3.87 -3.14 11.36
N ALA A 177 -3.05 -2.19 11.81
CA ALA A 177 -2.48 -2.18 13.16
C ALA A 177 -3.55 -2.02 14.27
N LEU A 178 -4.66 -1.35 13.96
CA LEU A 178 -5.80 -1.16 14.87
C LEU A 178 -6.83 -2.30 14.78
N GLY A 179 -6.56 -3.35 14.00
CA GLY A 179 -7.50 -4.45 13.77
C GLY A 179 -8.71 -4.09 12.89
N GLN A 180 -8.69 -2.93 12.23
CA GLN A 180 -9.72 -2.45 11.30
C GLN A 180 -9.40 -2.84 9.86
N GLY A 181 -9.14 -4.14 9.62
CA GLY A 181 -8.75 -4.65 8.30
C GLY A 181 -9.74 -4.30 7.18
N LEU A 182 -11.03 -4.17 7.50
CA LEU A 182 -12.06 -3.77 6.55
C LEU A 182 -11.85 -2.34 6.03
N TYR A 183 -11.38 -1.40 6.86
CA TYR A 183 -11.11 -0.02 6.40
C TYR A 183 -9.92 0.02 5.44
N SER A 184 -8.89 -0.77 5.71
CA SER A 184 -7.75 -0.94 4.79
C SER A 184 -8.17 -1.55 3.46
N LEU A 185 -9.05 -2.56 3.51
CA LEU A 185 -9.60 -3.20 2.32
C LEU A 185 -10.44 -2.23 1.49
N ILE A 186 -11.29 -1.41 2.11
CA ILE A 186 -12.11 -0.41 1.40
C ILE A 186 -11.21 0.57 0.64
N VAL A 187 -10.19 1.14 1.32
CA VAL A 187 -9.26 2.08 0.68
C VAL A 187 -8.52 1.42 -0.49
N SER A 188 -8.06 0.18 -0.31
CA SER A 188 -7.33 -0.57 -1.34
C SER A 188 -8.21 -0.94 -2.53
N LEU A 189 -9.43 -1.40 -2.29
CA LEU A 189 -10.42 -1.70 -3.33
C LEU A 189 -10.77 -0.46 -4.14
N ILE A 190 -10.98 0.67 -3.47
CA ILE A 190 -11.32 1.91 -4.15
C ILE A 190 -10.19 2.32 -5.08
N ARG A 191 -8.96 2.32 -4.55
CA ARG A 191 -7.76 2.61 -5.33
C ARG A 191 -7.63 1.68 -6.54
N GLN A 192 -7.65 0.36 -6.31
CA GLN A 192 -7.19 -0.61 -7.30
C GLN A 192 -8.27 -1.09 -8.26
N LEU A 193 -9.54 -1.17 -7.84
CA LEU A 193 -10.62 -1.74 -8.67
C LEU A 193 -11.76 -0.76 -8.96
N VAL A 194 -12.11 0.13 -8.03
CA VAL A 194 -13.26 1.03 -8.23
C VAL A 194 -12.87 2.25 -9.07
N VAL A 195 -11.67 2.79 -8.88
CA VAL A 195 -11.25 4.01 -9.59
C VAL A 195 -10.40 3.70 -10.82
N ILE A 196 -9.27 2.99 -10.66
CA ILE A 196 -8.30 2.84 -11.77
C ILE A 196 -8.93 2.22 -13.02
N PRO A 197 -9.59 1.04 -12.99
CA PRO A 197 -10.07 0.41 -14.22
C PRO A 197 -11.16 1.22 -14.94
N PRO A 198 -12.24 1.70 -14.28
CA PRO A 198 -13.25 2.50 -14.96
C PRO A 198 -12.70 3.83 -15.50
N LEU A 199 -11.83 4.48 -14.74
CA LEU A 199 -11.23 5.75 -15.15
C LEU A 199 -10.24 5.57 -16.31
N ALA A 200 -9.43 4.51 -16.29
CA ALA A 200 -8.57 4.14 -17.40
C ALA A 200 -9.37 3.85 -18.68
N LEU A 201 -10.50 3.14 -18.58
CA LEU A 201 -11.39 2.88 -19.72
C LEU A 201 -12.06 4.16 -20.24
N ALA A 202 -12.45 5.08 -19.35
CA ALA A 202 -13.07 6.34 -19.74
C ALA A 202 -12.07 7.30 -20.39
N LEU A 203 -10.93 7.54 -19.74
CA LEU A 203 -9.90 8.47 -20.23
C LEU A 203 -9.18 7.95 -21.45
N SER A 204 -9.00 6.63 -21.58
CA SER A 204 -8.33 6.05 -22.75
C SER A 204 -9.11 6.25 -24.05
N LYS A 205 -10.45 6.35 -23.97
CA LYS A 205 -11.29 6.71 -25.13
C LYS A 205 -11.16 8.18 -25.54
N SER A 206 -10.85 9.07 -24.60
CA SER A 206 -10.80 10.53 -24.86
C SER A 206 -9.40 11.00 -25.27
N ILE A 207 -8.36 10.56 -24.56
CA ILE A 207 -6.98 11.05 -24.73
C ILE A 207 -5.97 9.93 -25.00
N GLY A 208 -6.44 8.71 -25.28
CA GLY A 208 -5.58 7.57 -25.63
C GLY A 208 -4.78 7.03 -24.44
N LEU A 209 -3.60 6.46 -24.74
CA LEU A 209 -2.74 5.81 -23.75
C LEU A 209 -2.38 6.69 -22.52
N PRO A 210 -2.10 8.00 -22.64
CA PRO A 210 -1.91 8.89 -21.48
C PRO A 210 -3.09 8.91 -20.50
N GLY A 211 -4.31 8.65 -20.96
CA GLY A 211 -5.50 8.55 -20.12
C GLY A 211 -5.45 7.36 -19.17
N VAL A 212 -4.83 6.26 -19.57
CA VAL A 212 -4.58 5.12 -18.69
C VAL A 212 -3.61 5.53 -17.58
N TRP A 213 -2.54 6.25 -17.90
CA TRP A 213 -1.55 6.70 -16.92
C TRP A 213 -2.11 7.71 -15.93
N LEU A 214 -2.95 8.64 -16.37
CA LEU A 214 -3.62 9.62 -15.52
C LEU A 214 -4.63 9.01 -14.54
N SER A 215 -5.12 7.79 -14.81
CA SER A 215 -6.03 7.12 -13.87
C SER A 215 -5.37 6.80 -12.51
N PHE A 216 -4.05 6.55 -12.50
CA PHE A 216 -3.28 6.24 -11.29
C PHE A 216 -3.24 7.40 -10.29
N PRO A 217 -2.73 8.60 -10.64
CA PRO A 217 -2.68 9.72 -9.70
C PRO A 217 -4.07 10.11 -9.18
N VAL A 218 -5.10 10.08 -10.04
CA VAL A 218 -6.47 10.37 -9.61
C VAL A 218 -6.97 9.34 -8.59
N ALA A 219 -6.68 8.06 -8.80
CA ALA A 219 -7.02 7.02 -7.84
C ALA A 219 -6.29 7.17 -6.51
N GLU A 220 -5.01 7.55 -6.53
CA GLU A 220 -4.23 7.79 -5.31
C GLU A 220 -4.78 8.99 -4.52
N ILE A 221 -5.17 10.08 -5.20
CA ILE A 221 -5.79 11.25 -4.55
C ILE A 221 -7.11 10.86 -3.89
N LEU A 222 -7.98 10.13 -4.60
CA LEU A 222 -9.27 9.70 -4.06
C LEU A 222 -9.11 8.72 -2.89
N ALA A 223 -8.20 7.75 -3.03
CA ALA A 223 -7.90 6.79 -1.96
C ALA A 223 -7.33 7.47 -0.72
N ALA A 224 -6.40 8.42 -0.88
CA ALA A 224 -5.86 9.22 0.20
C ALA A 224 -6.94 10.07 0.89
N GLY A 225 -7.85 10.68 0.13
CA GLY A 225 -8.97 11.44 0.67
C GLY A 225 -9.92 10.60 1.51
N ILE A 226 -10.30 9.42 1.02
CA ILE A 226 -11.16 8.48 1.74
C ILE A 226 -10.43 7.91 2.96
N GLY A 227 -9.15 7.56 2.81
CA GLY A 227 -8.30 7.11 3.91
C GLY A 227 -8.22 8.14 5.03
N TRP A 228 -8.10 9.42 4.70
CA TRP A 228 -8.11 10.52 5.68
C TRP A 228 -9.44 10.65 6.43
N ILE A 229 -10.58 10.53 5.72
CA ILE A 229 -11.92 10.58 6.32
C ILE A 229 -12.08 9.41 7.31
N LEU A 230 -11.73 8.19 6.89
CA LEU A 230 -11.79 6.99 7.73
C LEU A 230 -10.83 7.08 8.91
N TYR A 231 -9.63 7.63 8.70
CA TYR A 231 -8.65 7.85 9.76
C TYR A 231 -9.18 8.80 10.83
N LYS A 232 -9.75 9.94 10.43
CA LYS A 232 -10.38 10.88 11.38
C LYS A 232 -11.52 10.23 12.17
N LYS A 233 -12.35 9.43 11.50
CA LYS A 233 -13.43 8.68 12.17
C LYS A 233 -12.86 7.69 13.19
N GLN A 234 -11.86 6.90 12.80
CA GLN A 234 -11.25 5.90 13.66
C GLN A 234 -10.55 6.55 14.86
N MET A 235 -9.76 7.60 14.66
CA MET A 235 -9.06 8.27 15.76
C MET A 235 -10.01 8.93 16.76
N ARG A 236 -11.21 9.36 16.32
CA ARG A 236 -12.26 9.84 17.24
C ARG A 236 -12.83 8.71 18.08
N GLN A 237 -13.03 7.54 17.50
CA GLN A 237 -13.51 6.36 18.23
C GLN A 237 -12.46 5.89 19.24
N VAL A 238 -11.21 5.74 18.82
CA VAL A 238 -10.09 5.36 19.70
C VAL A 238 -9.93 6.34 20.87
N LYS A 239 -10.11 7.65 20.63
CA LYS A 239 -10.09 8.66 21.72
C LYS A 239 -11.23 8.45 22.72
N LYS A 240 -12.41 8.05 22.26
CA LYS A 240 -13.55 7.78 23.16
C LYS A 240 -13.33 6.53 23.99
N GLU A 241 -12.78 5.48 23.39
CA GLU A 241 -12.47 4.21 24.07
C GLU A 241 -11.43 4.45 25.18
N ILE A 242 -10.30 5.08 24.85
CA ILE A 242 -9.22 5.36 25.83
C ILE A 242 -9.66 6.39 26.89
N GLY A 243 -10.52 7.35 26.54
CA GLY A 243 -11.05 8.34 27.48
C GLY A 243 -12.21 7.84 28.35
N ALA A 244 -12.76 6.66 28.07
CA ALA A 244 -13.79 6.01 28.90
C ALA A 244 -13.19 4.99 29.88
N GLU A 245 -11.93 4.58 29.67
CA GLU A 245 -11.19 3.63 30.51
C GLU A 245 -10.32 4.30 31.60
N GLY A 246 -10.25 5.63 31.63
CA GLY A 246 -9.50 6.42 32.63
C GLY A 246 -10.39 7.36 33.41
#